data_AF-L0PF08-F1
#
_entry.id   AF-L0PF08-F1
#
_cell.length_a   1.000
_cell.length_b   1.000
_cell.length_c   1.000
_cell.angle_alpha   90.00
_cell.angle_beta   90.00
_cell.angle_gamma   90.00
#
_symmetry.space_group_name_H-M   'P 1'
#
loop_
_entity.id
_entity.type
_entity.pdbx_description
1 polymer ?
#
loop_
_entity_poly.entity_id
_entity_poly.type
_entity_poly.pdbx_seq_one_letter_code
_entity_poly.pdbx_strand_id
1 'polypeptide(L)'
;MYIPKDSQIFIFENNGSKIPNIPFIKNHFYREGRISESQALWIIEEATKIFRTEPNLIEVDSPVTICGDIHGQYYDLMKLFEVGGNPPDTDYVFLGDYVDRGYFSIECVLYLWALKICYPNSLYLLRGNHECKHLTDYFTFKLECMYIININFTKFNSFCSLPLAAIVNKQFFCVHGGLSPELVILDNLQFVSISLFKNYFFKLQINRFCEPPMSGIMTDLLWSDPLEDFGEEKTDDFFVYNHVRGCSYFYRYRMYRKTKTTGFPSVITIFSAPNYLDIYNNKAAILKYENNIINIRQFSSSPHPYWLPNFMNVFTWSLPFVGEKIIDMLISILNICSSDEADHENTSTQNTSSNDWADIEQRKQVIRNKILAIGKLSRVFQLLREESESITELKTISGNTKLPAGTLILGAEGIKH
;
A
#
# COMPACT_ATOMS: atom_id res chain seq x y z
N MET A 1 -7.45 3.36 -23.83
CA MET A 1 -6.29 2.54 -23.42
C MET A 1 -6.33 1.25 -24.21
N TYR A 2 -5.22 0.82 -24.79
CA TYR A 2 -5.13 -0.43 -25.55
C TYR A 2 -4.91 -1.61 -24.59
N ILE A 3 -5.80 -2.59 -24.59
CA ILE A 3 -5.60 -3.86 -23.89
C ILE A 3 -4.85 -4.81 -24.84
N PRO A 4 -3.69 -5.33 -24.45
CA PRO A 4 -2.87 -6.18 -25.30
C PRO A 4 -3.56 -7.52 -25.57
N LYS A 5 -3.26 -8.11 -26.72
CA LYS A 5 -3.70 -9.46 -27.07
C LYS A 5 -2.91 -10.48 -26.24
N ASP A 6 -3.49 -11.67 -26.05
CA ASP A 6 -2.84 -12.78 -25.34
C ASP A 6 -1.48 -13.15 -25.95
N SER A 7 -1.31 -13.06 -27.28
CA SER A 7 -0.04 -13.31 -27.96
C SER A 7 1.06 -12.29 -27.69
N GLN A 8 0.73 -11.16 -27.06
CA GLN A 8 1.72 -10.17 -26.62
C GLN A 8 2.12 -10.39 -25.16
N ILE A 9 1.14 -10.74 -24.32
CA ILE A 9 1.34 -10.99 -22.89
C ILE A 9 1.96 -12.36 -22.62
N PHE A 10 1.64 -13.36 -23.45
CA PHE A 10 2.10 -14.72 -23.28
C PHE A 10 2.91 -15.19 -24.49
N ILE A 11 3.98 -15.94 -24.21
CA ILE A 11 4.71 -16.73 -25.19
C ILE A 11 4.09 -18.13 -25.16
N PHE A 12 3.66 -18.61 -26.32
CA PHE A 12 3.10 -19.96 -26.48
C PHE A 12 4.21 -20.92 -26.88
N GLU A 13 4.45 -21.94 -26.07
CA GLU A 13 5.43 -22.97 -26.34
C GLU A 13 4.86 -24.05 -27.26
N ASN A 14 5.75 -24.81 -27.91
CA ASN A 14 5.37 -25.89 -28.84
C ASN A 14 4.55 -27.01 -28.17
N ASN A 15 4.65 -27.16 -26.85
CA ASN A 15 3.89 -28.12 -26.05
C ASN A 15 2.47 -27.63 -25.68
N GLY A 16 2.09 -26.42 -26.14
CA GLY A 16 0.82 -25.77 -25.81
C GLY A 16 0.79 -25.08 -24.44
N SER A 17 1.90 -25.10 -23.69
CA SER A 17 2.06 -24.29 -22.49
C SER A 17 2.13 -22.81 -22.87
N LYS A 18 1.80 -21.94 -21.92
CA LYS A 18 1.97 -20.50 -22.08
C LYS A 18 2.74 -19.95 -20.89
N ILE A 19 3.73 -19.10 -21.17
CA ILE A 19 4.56 -18.43 -20.17
C ILE A 19 4.45 -16.92 -20.33
N PRO A 20 4.57 -16.13 -19.26
CA PRO A 20 4.57 -14.67 -19.36
C PRO A 20 5.70 -14.12 -20.23
N ASN A 21 5.39 -13.15 -21.08
CA ASN A 21 6.37 -12.38 -21.85
C ASN A 21 6.92 -11.23 -20.98
N ILE A 22 7.92 -11.53 -20.16
CA ILE A 22 8.48 -10.59 -19.17
C ILE A 22 8.90 -9.24 -19.78
N PRO A 23 9.65 -9.17 -20.90
CA PRO A 23 10.01 -7.89 -21.50
C PRO A 23 8.81 -7.06 -21.96
N PHE A 24 7.76 -7.70 -22.48
CA PHE A 24 6.55 -6.99 -22.89
C PHE A 24 5.78 -6.48 -21.68
N ILE A 25 5.53 -7.34 -20.68
CA ILE A 25 4.80 -6.98 -19.45
C ILE A 25 5.49 -5.82 -18.74
N LYS A 26 6.83 -5.90 -18.57
CA LYS A 26 7.65 -4.82 -17.99
C LYS A 26 7.38 -3.48 -18.67
N ASN A 27 7.59 -3.42 -19.99
CA ASN A 27 7.46 -2.18 -20.75
C ASN A 27 6.01 -1.70 -20.88
N HIS A 28 5.04 -2.61 -20.81
CA HIS A 28 3.62 -2.27 -20.84
C HIS A 28 3.20 -1.58 -19.55
N PHE A 29 3.52 -2.16 -18.39
CA PHE A 29 3.24 -1.56 -17.08
C PHE A 29 4.05 -0.27 -16.84
N TYR A 30 5.30 -0.19 -17.29
CA TYR A 30 6.09 1.05 -17.22
C TYR A 30 5.47 2.22 -17.99
N ARG A 31 4.58 1.93 -18.96
CA ARG A 31 3.82 2.93 -19.72
C ARG A 31 2.37 3.04 -19.23
N GLU A 32 2.09 2.62 -17.99
CA GLU A 32 0.77 2.60 -17.36
C GLU A 32 -0.26 1.76 -18.14
N GLY A 33 0.22 0.84 -18.98
CA GLY A 33 -0.61 -0.03 -19.79
C GLY A 33 -1.32 -1.06 -18.92
N ARG A 34 -2.62 -1.27 -19.16
CA ARG A 34 -3.43 -2.27 -18.44
C ARG A 34 -3.55 -3.57 -19.23
N ILE A 35 -3.72 -4.69 -18.53
CA ILE A 35 -4.02 -5.99 -19.12
C ILE A 35 -5.47 -6.37 -18.84
N SER A 36 -6.03 -7.34 -19.56
CA SER A 36 -7.42 -7.76 -19.32
C SER A 36 -7.59 -8.46 -17.97
N GLU A 37 -8.81 -8.47 -17.43
CA GLU A 37 -9.15 -9.24 -16.21
C GLU A 37 -8.72 -10.71 -16.36
N SER A 38 -8.98 -11.32 -17.53
CA SER A 38 -8.62 -12.71 -17.81
C SER A 38 -7.11 -12.95 -17.82
N GLN A 39 -6.31 -12.02 -18.37
CA GLN A 39 -4.85 -12.11 -18.38
C GLN A 39 -4.28 -12.00 -16.96
N ALA A 40 -4.79 -11.04 -16.18
CA ALA A 40 -4.38 -10.85 -14.79
C ALA A 40 -4.75 -12.05 -13.92
N LEU A 41 -6.00 -12.52 -13.99
CA LEU A 41 -6.44 -13.71 -13.25
C LEU A 41 -5.60 -14.94 -13.59
N TRP A 42 -5.26 -15.13 -14.87
CA TRP A 42 -4.40 -16.25 -15.24
C TRP A 42 -3.02 -16.18 -14.58
N ILE A 43 -2.35 -15.01 -14.58
CA ILE A 43 -1.05 -14.83 -13.92
C ILE A 43 -1.18 -15.11 -12.41
N ILE A 44 -2.23 -14.59 -11.78
CA ILE A 44 -2.50 -14.79 -10.35
C ILE A 44 -2.70 -16.28 -10.03
N GLU A 45 -3.51 -16.98 -10.82
CA GLU A 45 -3.83 -18.38 -10.60
C GLU A 45 -2.63 -19.31 -10.82
N GLU A 46 -1.83 -19.11 -11.87
CA GLU A 46 -0.64 -19.95 -12.10
C GLU A 46 0.43 -19.76 -11.03
N ALA A 47 0.72 -18.51 -10.65
CA ALA A 47 1.65 -18.26 -9.54
C ALA A 47 1.12 -18.87 -8.23
N THR A 48 -0.19 -18.78 -7.98
CA THR A 48 -0.83 -19.43 -6.81
C THR A 48 -0.59 -20.94 -6.79
N LYS A 49 -0.66 -21.62 -7.94
CA LYS A 49 -0.37 -23.06 -8.02
C LYS A 49 1.06 -23.34 -7.58
N ILE A 50 2.02 -22.52 -8.01
CA ILE A 50 3.43 -22.65 -7.61
C ILE A 50 3.58 -22.44 -6.11
N PHE A 51 3.08 -21.32 -5.57
CA PHE A 51 3.18 -21.03 -4.13
C PHE A 51 2.57 -22.11 -3.24
N ARG A 52 1.49 -22.76 -3.66
CA ARG A 52 0.87 -23.87 -2.92
C ARG A 52 1.77 -25.10 -2.80
N THR A 53 2.67 -25.30 -3.77
CA THR A 53 3.63 -26.42 -3.74
C THR A 53 4.85 -26.12 -2.89
N GLU A 54 5.14 -24.86 -2.61
CA GLU A 54 6.28 -24.46 -1.80
C GLU A 54 6.03 -24.73 -0.29
N PRO A 55 7.09 -25.04 0.49
CA PRO A 55 6.97 -25.18 1.94
C PRO A 55 6.73 -23.81 2.62
N ASN A 56 6.34 -23.82 3.89
CA ASN A 56 6.28 -22.59 4.70
C ASN A 56 7.66 -21.93 4.84
N LEU A 57 8.72 -22.75 4.87
CA LEU A 57 10.12 -22.37 5.04
C LEU A 57 10.90 -22.78 3.80
N ILE A 58 11.23 -21.82 2.94
CA ILE A 58 11.98 -22.04 1.71
C ILE A 58 13.48 -22.19 2.05
N GLU A 59 14.21 -22.98 1.28
CA GLU A 59 15.68 -23.02 1.33
C GLU A 59 16.26 -22.48 0.03
N VAL A 60 17.21 -21.56 0.15
CA VAL A 60 17.84 -20.88 -0.98
C VAL A 60 19.35 -20.87 -0.76
N ASP A 61 20.13 -21.31 -1.75
CA ASP A 61 21.59 -21.28 -1.69
C ASP A 61 22.13 -19.93 -2.20
N SER A 62 23.42 -19.65 -2.00
CA SER A 62 24.08 -18.46 -2.57
C SER A 62 24.63 -18.75 -3.98
N PRO A 63 24.71 -17.77 -4.89
CA PRO A 63 24.47 -16.34 -4.70
C PRO A 63 22.99 -15.95 -4.71
N VAL A 64 22.60 -14.97 -3.89
CA VAL A 64 21.21 -14.49 -3.82
C VAL A 64 21.12 -13.01 -3.50
N THR A 65 20.08 -12.35 -4.03
CA THR A 65 19.69 -10.98 -3.70
C THR A 65 18.44 -10.98 -2.82
N ILE A 66 18.52 -10.38 -1.63
CA ILE A 66 17.42 -10.27 -0.69
C ILE A 66 16.86 -8.84 -0.71
N CYS A 67 15.54 -8.73 -0.83
CA CYS A 67 14.79 -7.49 -0.96
C CYS A 67 13.74 -7.39 0.15
N GLY A 68 13.70 -6.26 0.86
CA GLY A 68 12.59 -5.89 1.74
C GLY A 68 11.41 -5.28 0.98
N ASP A 69 10.61 -4.49 1.68
CA ASP A 69 9.33 -3.92 1.26
C ASP A 69 9.39 -3.17 -0.07
N ILE A 70 8.31 -3.29 -0.86
CA ILE A 70 8.14 -2.67 -2.19
C ILE A 70 6.99 -1.65 -2.20
N HIS A 71 5.89 -1.94 -1.50
CA HIS A 71 4.74 -1.04 -1.31
C HIS A 71 4.24 -0.35 -2.58
N GLY A 72 4.02 -1.13 -3.65
CA GLY A 72 3.46 -0.62 -4.90
C GLY A 72 4.30 0.44 -5.62
N GLN A 73 5.60 0.54 -5.32
CA GLN A 73 6.53 1.42 -6.03
C GLN A 73 7.13 0.72 -7.27
N TYR A 74 6.30 0.48 -8.29
CA TYR A 74 6.69 -0.30 -9.49
C TYR A 74 7.92 0.25 -10.22
N TYR A 75 8.06 1.57 -10.30
CA TYR A 75 9.19 2.23 -10.97
C TYR A 75 10.50 1.99 -10.20
N ASP A 76 10.44 2.01 -8.87
CA ASP A 76 11.57 1.67 -8.02
C ASP A 76 11.88 0.18 -8.03
N LEU A 77 10.87 -0.68 -8.18
CA LEU A 77 11.08 -2.11 -8.42
C LEU A 77 11.88 -2.35 -9.72
N MET A 78 11.66 -1.54 -10.77
CA MET A 78 12.51 -1.62 -11.97
C MET A 78 13.96 -1.24 -11.64
N LYS A 79 14.16 -0.21 -10.82
CA LYS A 79 15.50 0.20 -10.38
C LYS A 79 16.17 -0.87 -9.50
N LEU A 80 15.40 -1.53 -8.65
CA LEU A 80 15.85 -2.64 -7.82
C LEU A 80 16.44 -3.76 -8.68
N PHE A 81 15.79 -4.14 -9.79
CA PHE A 81 16.34 -5.15 -10.71
C PHE A 81 17.58 -4.66 -11.46
N GLU A 82 17.67 -3.37 -11.82
CA GLU A 82 18.91 -2.82 -12.41
C GLU A 82 20.10 -2.90 -11.44
N VAL A 83 19.87 -2.71 -10.15
CA VAL A 83 20.91 -2.70 -9.12
C VAL A 83 21.24 -4.11 -8.60
N GLY A 84 20.22 -4.98 -8.50
CA GLY A 84 20.35 -6.34 -7.98
C GLY A 84 20.86 -7.35 -8.99
N GLY A 85 20.48 -7.21 -10.26
CA GLY A 85 20.76 -8.18 -11.31
C GLY A 85 19.49 -8.58 -12.07
N ASN A 86 19.66 -9.10 -13.28
CA ASN A 86 18.50 -9.55 -14.05
C ASN A 86 17.97 -10.87 -13.45
N PRO A 87 16.64 -11.02 -13.25
CA PRO A 87 16.06 -12.25 -12.71
C PRO A 87 16.42 -13.59 -13.41
N PRO A 88 16.66 -13.65 -14.73
CA PRO A 88 17.13 -14.88 -15.37
C PRO A 88 18.51 -15.35 -14.87
N ASP A 89 19.33 -14.43 -14.37
CA ASP A 89 20.75 -14.66 -14.06
C ASP A 89 21.05 -14.50 -12.56
N THR A 90 20.04 -14.24 -11.73
CA THR A 90 20.21 -13.87 -10.32
C THR A 90 19.07 -14.43 -9.49
N ASP A 91 19.40 -15.15 -8.42
CA ASP A 91 18.40 -15.63 -7.47
C ASP A 91 17.93 -14.48 -6.57
N TYR A 92 16.64 -14.48 -6.25
CA TYR A 92 15.97 -13.42 -5.48
C TYR A 92 15.12 -13.99 -4.36
N VAL A 93 15.18 -13.35 -3.19
CA VAL A 93 14.24 -13.54 -2.08
C VAL A 93 13.63 -12.20 -1.72
N PHE A 94 12.32 -12.04 -1.95
CA PHE A 94 11.57 -10.88 -1.45
C PHE A 94 10.89 -11.23 -0.14
N LEU A 95 10.99 -10.31 0.83
CA LEU A 95 10.52 -10.56 2.21
C LEU A 95 9.03 -10.29 2.42
N GLY A 96 8.36 -9.59 1.52
CA GLY A 96 6.93 -9.27 1.65
C GLY A 96 6.62 -7.82 1.27
N ASP A 97 5.39 -7.40 1.58
CA ASP A 97 4.89 -6.04 1.43
C ASP A 97 5.06 -5.49 0.01
N TYR A 98 4.42 -6.19 -0.93
CA TYR A 98 4.40 -5.84 -2.34
C TYR A 98 3.41 -4.71 -2.64
N VAL A 99 2.39 -4.58 -1.80
CA VAL A 99 1.18 -3.79 -2.07
C VAL A 99 0.93 -2.71 -1.02
N ASP A 100 -0.13 -1.94 -1.30
CA ASP A 100 -0.59 -0.76 -0.57
C ASP A 100 0.40 0.40 -0.60
N ARG A 101 -0.08 1.57 -0.18
CA ARG A 101 0.69 2.80 0.02
C ARG A 101 1.05 3.48 -1.30
N GLY A 102 1.83 2.81 -2.14
CA GLY A 102 2.04 3.20 -3.54
C GLY A 102 0.83 2.86 -4.41
N TYR A 103 0.77 3.51 -5.57
CA TYR A 103 -0.35 3.42 -6.51
C TYR A 103 -0.12 2.50 -7.72
N PHE A 104 0.94 1.69 -7.67
CA PHE A 104 1.27 0.69 -8.70
C PHE A 104 1.48 -0.70 -8.08
N SER A 105 0.68 -1.03 -7.06
CA SER A 105 0.72 -2.31 -6.36
C SER A 105 0.34 -3.48 -7.27
N ILE A 106 -0.64 -3.30 -8.14
CA ILE A 106 -1.08 -4.37 -9.04
C ILE A 106 -0.04 -4.67 -10.11
N GLU A 107 0.66 -3.65 -10.62
CA GLU A 107 1.79 -3.84 -11.51
C GLU A 107 2.93 -4.58 -10.81
N CYS A 108 3.24 -4.24 -9.55
CA CYS A 108 4.23 -4.97 -8.73
C CYS A 108 3.85 -6.44 -8.59
N VAL A 109 2.62 -6.75 -8.16
CA VAL A 109 2.13 -8.12 -8.00
C VAL A 109 2.19 -8.87 -9.32
N LEU A 110 1.56 -8.34 -10.38
CA LEU A 110 1.45 -9.06 -11.65
C LEU A 110 2.83 -9.29 -12.28
N TYR A 111 3.75 -8.35 -12.14
CA TYR A 111 5.11 -8.50 -12.63
C TYR A 111 5.92 -9.51 -11.81
N LEU A 112 5.89 -9.44 -10.48
CA LEU A 112 6.58 -10.42 -9.61
C LEU A 112 6.00 -11.83 -9.77
N TRP A 113 4.68 -11.97 -9.96
CA TRP A 113 4.03 -13.25 -10.17
C TRP A 113 4.37 -13.81 -11.55
N ALA A 114 4.41 -12.95 -12.58
CA ALA A 114 4.88 -13.33 -13.90
C ALA A 114 6.33 -13.83 -13.85
N LEU A 115 7.21 -13.12 -13.12
CA LEU A 115 8.58 -13.56 -12.88
C LEU A 115 8.62 -14.90 -12.13
N LYS A 116 7.77 -15.11 -11.11
CA LYS A 116 7.70 -16.39 -10.40
C LYS A 116 7.33 -17.56 -11.30
N ILE A 117 6.40 -17.35 -12.24
CA ILE A 117 6.02 -18.37 -13.23
C ILE A 117 7.20 -18.71 -14.15
N CYS A 118 7.97 -17.70 -14.59
CA CYS A 118 9.15 -17.92 -15.44
C CYS A 118 10.35 -18.50 -14.69
N TYR A 119 10.50 -18.16 -13.40
CA TYR A 119 11.69 -18.43 -12.60
C TYR A 119 11.32 -19.08 -11.25
N PRO A 120 10.60 -20.22 -11.23
CA PRO A 120 10.05 -20.78 -10.00
C PRO A 120 11.11 -21.27 -9.01
N ASN A 121 12.32 -21.58 -9.49
CA ASN A 121 13.42 -22.11 -8.69
C ASN A 121 14.56 -21.10 -8.46
N SER A 122 14.36 -19.82 -8.81
CA SER A 122 15.35 -18.76 -8.56
C SER A 122 14.71 -17.46 -8.05
N LEU A 123 13.40 -17.26 -8.18
CA LEU A 123 12.69 -16.13 -7.59
C LEU A 123 11.71 -16.60 -6.51
N TYR A 124 11.94 -16.17 -5.28
CA TYR A 124 11.20 -16.57 -4.09
C TYR A 124 10.51 -15.34 -3.48
N LEU A 125 9.23 -15.51 -3.13
CA LEU A 125 8.36 -14.44 -2.65
C LEU A 125 7.76 -14.88 -1.31
N LEU A 126 8.13 -14.20 -0.24
CA LEU A 126 7.56 -14.43 1.08
C LEU A 126 6.32 -13.57 1.29
N ARG A 127 5.55 -13.90 2.32
CA ARG A 127 4.39 -13.13 2.74
C ARG A 127 4.82 -12.01 3.69
N GLY A 128 4.40 -10.79 3.42
CA GLY A 128 4.41 -9.68 4.37
C GLY A 128 3.07 -9.51 5.06
N ASN A 129 2.96 -8.52 5.94
CA ASN A 129 1.70 -8.26 6.64
C ASN A 129 0.66 -7.59 5.74
N HIS A 130 1.08 -6.86 4.71
CA HIS A 130 0.18 -6.25 3.72
C HIS A 130 -0.47 -7.26 2.77
N GLU A 131 0.07 -8.48 2.64
CA GLU A 131 -0.54 -9.55 1.86
C GLU A 131 -1.71 -10.23 2.63
N CYS A 132 -2.70 -9.44 3.04
CA CYS A 132 -3.94 -9.89 3.67
C CYS A 132 -5.13 -9.01 3.31
N LYS A 133 -6.35 -9.56 3.44
CA LYS A 133 -7.59 -8.80 3.17
C LYS A 133 -7.79 -7.63 4.12
N HIS A 134 -7.34 -7.75 5.36
CA HIS A 134 -7.56 -6.72 6.36
C HIS A 134 -6.86 -5.41 5.99
N LEU A 135 -5.57 -5.46 5.65
CA LEU A 135 -4.81 -4.27 5.28
C LEU A 135 -5.17 -3.75 3.90
N THR A 136 -5.34 -4.63 2.91
CA THR A 136 -5.64 -4.22 1.53
C THR A 136 -7.04 -3.62 1.35
N ASP A 137 -8.00 -3.98 2.21
CA ASP A 137 -9.32 -3.34 2.30
C ASP A 137 -9.25 -1.99 3.02
N TYR A 138 -8.39 -1.89 4.04
CA TYR A 138 -8.20 -0.65 4.79
C TYR A 138 -7.43 0.42 4.00
N PHE A 139 -6.39 -0.01 3.28
CA PHE A 139 -5.55 0.84 2.43
C PHE A 139 -6.11 0.88 1.00
N THR A 140 -5.22 0.83 0.00
CA THR A 140 -5.54 1.26 -1.36
C THR A 140 -5.57 0.11 -2.34
N PHE A 141 -5.02 -1.07 -2.01
CA PHE A 141 -4.87 -2.13 -3.00
C PHE A 141 -6.20 -2.73 -3.48
N LYS A 142 -7.19 -2.90 -2.59
CA LYS A 142 -8.52 -3.37 -3.02
C LYS A 142 -9.16 -2.39 -4.00
N LEU A 143 -9.06 -1.09 -3.70
CA LEU A 143 -9.58 -0.02 -4.56
C LEU A 143 -8.84 0.01 -5.91
N GLU A 144 -7.51 -0.11 -5.88
CA GLU A 144 -6.65 -0.20 -7.05
C GLU A 144 -7.06 -1.36 -7.97
N CYS A 145 -7.24 -2.56 -7.41
CA CYS A 145 -7.70 -3.74 -8.17
C CYS A 145 -9.05 -3.50 -8.84
N MET A 146 -10.00 -2.89 -8.13
CA MET A 146 -11.32 -2.59 -8.67
C MET A 146 -11.26 -1.54 -9.79
N TYR A 147 -10.43 -0.51 -9.63
CA TYR A 147 -10.36 0.62 -10.56
C TYR A 147 -9.51 0.33 -11.82
N ILE A 148 -8.39 -0.37 -11.65
CA ILE A 148 -7.41 -0.58 -12.73
C ILE A 148 -7.78 -1.79 -13.58
N ILE A 149 -7.98 -2.95 -12.96
CA ILE A 149 -8.14 -4.25 -13.63
C ILE A 149 -9.57 -4.82 -13.53
N ASN A 150 -10.47 -4.14 -12.80
CA ASN A 150 -11.84 -4.58 -12.55
C ASN A 150 -11.93 -6.00 -11.95
N ILE A 151 -10.93 -6.40 -11.15
CA ILE A 151 -10.94 -7.69 -10.46
C ILE A 151 -11.65 -7.53 -9.13
N ASN A 152 -12.62 -8.41 -8.88
CA ASN A 152 -13.17 -8.55 -7.54
C ASN A 152 -12.10 -9.19 -6.64
N PHE A 153 -11.67 -8.45 -5.61
CA PHE A 153 -10.63 -8.87 -4.68
C PHE A 153 -10.90 -10.21 -3.98
N THR A 154 -12.15 -10.67 -3.92
CA THR A 154 -12.50 -12.02 -3.41
C THR A 154 -11.89 -13.16 -4.24
N LYS A 155 -11.54 -12.91 -5.52
CA LYS A 155 -10.83 -13.86 -6.38
C LYS A 155 -9.32 -13.91 -6.09
N PHE A 156 -8.81 -12.96 -5.32
CA PHE A 156 -7.39 -12.78 -5.05
C PHE A 156 -6.94 -13.66 -3.86
N ASN A 157 -6.73 -14.95 -4.10
CA ASN A 157 -6.35 -15.93 -3.07
C ASN A 157 -4.85 -16.28 -3.06
N SER A 158 -4.03 -15.63 -3.90
CA SER A 158 -2.60 -15.92 -4.01
C SER A 158 -1.82 -15.61 -2.73
N PHE A 159 -2.19 -14.54 -2.02
CA PHE A 159 -1.51 -14.11 -0.79
C PHE A 159 -1.52 -15.17 0.31
N CYS A 160 -2.62 -15.91 0.48
CA CYS A 160 -2.69 -17.00 1.43
C CYS A 160 -1.79 -18.19 1.06
N SER A 161 -1.26 -18.25 -0.16
CA SER A 161 -0.36 -19.33 -0.59
C SER A 161 1.12 -19.00 -0.42
N LEU A 162 1.47 -17.72 -0.25
CA LEU A 162 2.85 -17.25 -0.09
C LEU A 162 3.53 -17.90 1.13
N PRO A 163 4.75 -18.45 0.98
CA PRO A 163 5.57 -18.92 2.09
C PRO A 163 5.83 -17.84 3.16
N LEU A 164 6.11 -18.27 4.39
CA LEU A 164 6.24 -17.36 5.54
C LEU A 164 7.68 -16.96 5.84
N ALA A 165 8.65 -17.81 5.47
CA ALA A 165 10.06 -17.59 5.77
C ALA A 165 10.98 -18.28 4.76
N ALA A 166 12.26 -17.90 4.78
CA ALA A 166 13.32 -18.57 4.05
C ALA A 166 14.55 -18.81 4.93
N ILE A 167 15.32 -19.84 4.60
CA ILE A 167 16.70 -20.04 5.06
C ILE A 167 17.62 -19.80 3.87
N VAL A 168 18.46 -18.78 3.97
CA VAL A 168 19.46 -18.45 2.94
C VAL A 168 20.82 -19.01 3.34
N ASN A 169 21.43 -19.75 2.42
CA ASN A 169 22.74 -20.41 2.53
C ASN A 169 22.92 -21.20 3.83
N LYS A 170 21.84 -21.77 4.37
CA LYS A 170 21.83 -22.51 5.65
C LYS A 170 22.35 -21.68 6.84
N GLN A 171 22.35 -20.36 6.71
CA GLN A 171 22.96 -19.42 7.65
C GLN A 171 21.98 -18.35 8.14
N PHE A 172 21.18 -17.79 7.24
CA PHE A 172 20.29 -16.68 7.57
C PHE A 172 18.85 -17.13 7.58
N PHE A 173 18.15 -16.88 8.69
CA PHE A 173 16.70 -16.97 8.75
C PHE A 173 16.12 -15.63 8.28
N CYS A 174 15.31 -15.68 7.23
CA CYS A 174 14.70 -14.53 6.59
C CYS A 174 13.18 -14.60 6.76
N VAL A 175 12.60 -13.51 7.24
CA VAL A 175 11.17 -13.35 7.53
C VAL A 175 10.83 -11.87 7.35
N HIS A 176 9.55 -11.55 7.14
CA HIS A 176 9.08 -10.17 7.01
C HIS A 176 9.26 -9.34 8.28
N GLY A 177 8.61 -9.74 9.38
CA GLY A 177 8.67 -9.03 10.66
C GLY A 177 9.83 -9.52 11.52
N GLY A 178 9.66 -10.68 12.14
CA GLY A 178 10.66 -11.17 13.09
C GLY A 178 10.29 -12.43 13.86
N LEU A 179 10.66 -12.45 15.14
CA LEU A 179 10.58 -13.63 15.99
C LEU A 179 9.27 -13.70 16.77
N SER A 180 8.84 -14.94 17.04
CA SER A 180 7.71 -15.24 17.93
C SER A 180 8.20 -15.80 19.26
N PRO A 181 7.52 -15.50 20.39
CA PRO A 181 7.75 -16.22 21.65
C PRO A 181 7.58 -17.74 21.49
N GLU A 182 6.69 -18.19 20.60
CA GLU A 182 6.47 -19.60 20.31
C GLU A 182 7.69 -20.26 19.65
N LEU A 183 8.58 -19.50 19.02
CA LEU A 183 9.87 -20.00 18.51
C LEU A 183 10.93 -20.15 19.61
N VAL A 184 10.74 -19.52 20.78
CA VAL A 184 11.77 -19.34 21.83
C VAL A 184 11.51 -20.19 23.08
N ILE A 185 10.32 -20.77 23.29
CA ILE A 185 9.96 -21.60 24.49
C ILE A 185 10.70 -22.97 24.56
N LEU A 186 11.89 -23.10 23.96
CA LEU A 186 12.83 -24.18 24.24
C LEU A 186 14.10 -23.63 24.91
N ASP A 187 13.91 -23.08 26.12
CA ASP A 187 14.93 -22.46 26.97
C ASP A 187 15.95 -23.47 27.57
N ASN A 188 16.29 -24.53 26.84
CA ASN A 188 17.42 -25.43 27.11
C ASN A 188 18.02 -26.03 25.82
N LEU A 189 17.52 -25.66 24.65
CA LEU A 189 18.12 -25.97 23.37
C LEU A 189 18.39 -24.64 22.67
N GLN A 190 19.55 -24.02 22.95
CA GLN A 190 20.18 -23.22 21.90
C GLN A 190 20.10 -24.08 20.63
N PHE A 191 19.45 -23.63 19.57
CA PHE A 191 19.47 -24.36 18.31
C PHE A 191 20.94 -24.42 17.85
N VAL A 192 21.62 -25.50 18.20
CA VAL A 192 23.07 -25.72 17.93
C VAL A 192 23.31 -25.84 16.42
N SER A 193 22.25 -26.00 15.60
CA SER A 193 22.33 -25.96 14.15
C SER A 193 21.01 -25.52 13.50
N ILE A 194 21.14 -24.94 12.30
CA ILE A 194 20.02 -24.61 11.40
C ILE A 194 19.12 -25.82 11.09
N SER A 195 19.68 -27.04 11.12
CA SER A 195 18.93 -28.28 10.88
C SER A 195 17.93 -28.57 12.00
N LEU A 196 18.27 -28.26 13.26
CA LEU A 196 17.34 -28.41 14.39
C LEU A 196 16.22 -27.37 14.30
N PHE A 197 16.56 -26.14 13.95
CA PHE A 197 15.57 -25.07 13.74
C PHE A 197 14.58 -25.44 12.63
N LYS A 198 15.07 -25.91 11.48
CA LYS A 198 14.22 -26.37 10.37
C LYS A 198 13.24 -27.46 10.80
N ASN A 199 13.73 -28.47 11.52
CA ASN A 199 12.89 -29.56 12.03
C ASN A 199 11.82 -29.05 13.02
N TYR A 200 12.16 -28.08 13.85
CA TYR A 200 11.20 -27.46 14.77
C TYR A 200 10.15 -26.65 14.03
N PHE A 201 10.56 -25.78 13.10
CA PHE A 201 9.66 -24.98 12.28
C PHE A 201 8.67 -25.86 11.51
N PHE A 202 9.13 -26.99 10.98
CA PHE A 202 8.26 -27.97 10.32
C PHE A 202 7.23 -28.58 11.29
N LYS A 203 7.61 -28.85 12.55
CA LYS A 203 6.71 -29.39 13.58
C LYS A 203 5.64 -28.41 14.04
N LEU A 204 5.83 -27.10 13.85
CA LEU A 204 4.83 -26.10 14.20
C LEU A 204 3.55 -26.22 13.35
N GLN A 205 3.60 -26.95 12.23
CA GLN A 205 2.44 -27.26 11.38
C GLN A 205 1.58 -26.02 11.06
N ILE A 206 2.24 -24.87 10.86
CA ILE A 206 1.55 -23.60 10.60
C ILE A 206 0.72 -23.74 9.33
N ASN A 207 -0.61 -23.66 9.45
CA ASN A 207 -1.48 -23.58 8.29
C ASN A 207 -1.45 -22.16 7.73
N ARG A 208 -0.57 -21.89 6.76
CA ARG A 208 -0.45 -20.57 6.14
C ARG A 208 -1.59 -20.21 5.18
N PHE A 209 -2.39 -21.20 4.76
CA PHE A 209 -3.45 -21.09 3.74
C PHE A 209 -4.73 -20.42 4.26
N CYS A 210 -4.56 -19.31 4.98
CA CYS A 210 -5.63 -18.52 5.55
C CYS A 210 -5.21 -17.04 5.63
N GLU A 211 -6.14 -16.17 6.01
CA GLU A 211 -5.79 -14.82 6.45
C GLU A 211 -4.96 -14.90 7.74
N PRO A 212 -3.97 -14.01 7.95
CA PRO A 212 -3.21 -13.99 9.20
C PRO A 212 -4.16 -13.81 10.39
N PRO A 213 -4.02 -14.60 11.46
CA PRO A 213 -4.84 -14.44 12.65
C PRO A 213 -4.51 -13.13 13.40
N MET A 214 -5.31 -12.79 14.41
CA MET A 214 -5.04 -11.63 15.28
C MET A 214 -3.86 -11.86 16.24
N SER A 215 -3.47 -13.12 16.46
CA SER A 215 -2.36 -13.51 17.33
C SER A 215 -1.80 -14.90 16.95
N GLY A 216 -0.62 -15.20 17.49
CA GLY A 216 0.07 -16.48 17.31
C GLY A 216 1.24 -16.38 16.34
N ILE A 217 2.00 -17.48 16.22
CA ILE A 217 3.26 -17.51 15.46
C ILE A 217 3.18 -16.94 14.02
N MET A 218 2.09 -17.19 13.28
CA MET A 218 1.94 -16.65 11.93
C MET A 218 1.86 -15.12 11.94
N THR A 219 1.11 -14.54 12.89
CA THR A 219 1.04 -13.10 13.08
C THR A 219 2.40 -12.57 13.50
N ASP A 220 3.10 -13.26 14.39
CA ASP A 220 4.39 -12.82 14.89
C ASP A 220 5.48 -12.77 13.83
N LEU A 221 5.55 -13.77 12.96
CA LEU A 221 6.46 -13.78 11.82
C LEU A 221 6.23 -12.56 10.90
N LEU A 222 4.98 -12.10 10.78
CA LEU A 222 4.61 -11.00 9.89
C LEU A 222 4.64 -9.61 10.57
N TRP A 223 4.52 -9.51 11.89
CA TRP A 223 4.23 -8.24 12.59
C TRP A 223 5.19 -7.88 13.72
N SER A 224 6.06 -8.79 14.15
CA SER A 224 6.99 -8.48 15.23
C SER A 224 8.09 -7.53 14.78
N ASP A 225 8.53 -6.66 15.69
CA ASP A 225 9.57 -5.66 15.45
C ASP A 225 10.72 -5.83 16.46
N PRO A 226 11.96 -5.47 16.14
CA PRO A 226 12.99 -5.31 17.17
C PRO A 226 12.63 -4.13 18.08
N LEU A 227 13.04 -4.16 19.35
CA LEU A 227 12.82 -3.04 20.28
C LEU A 227 13.63 -1.79 19.88
N GLU A 228 13.19 -0.59 20.26
CA GLU A 228 13.89 0.66 19.88
C GLU A 228 15.31 0.76 20.46
N ASP A 229 15.51 0.28 21.70
CA ASP A 229 16.80 0.21 22.38
C ASP A 229 17.55 -1.11 22.12
N PHE A 230 17.28 -1.78 20.99
CA PHE A 230 17.88 -3.07 20.64
C PHE A 230 19.41 -3.05 20.74
N GLY A 231 19.97 -3.78 21.71
CA GLY A 231 21.40 -3.82 22.00
C GLY A 231 21.87 -3.04 23.24
N GLU A 232 21.01 -2.20 23.82
CA GLU A 232 21.28 -1.35 24.99
C GLU A 232 20.23 -1.52 26.11
N GLU A 233 19.51 -2.66 26.12
CA GLU A 233 18.35 -2.85 26.99
C GLU A 233 18.69 -2.92 28.48
N LYS A 234 17.78 -2.39 29.31
CA LYS A 234 17.91 -2.32 30.79
C LYS A 234 17.14 -3.41 31.54
N THR A 235 16.25 -4.14 30.86
CA THR A 235 15.38 -5.17 31.45
C THR A 235 15.56 -6.53 30.76
N ASP A 236 15.21 -7.60 31.47
CA ASP A 236 15.48 -8.98 31.06
C ASP A 236 14.33 -9.66 30.27
N ASP A 237 13.24 -8.95 29.96
CA ASP A 237 12.08 -9.53 29.27
C ASP A 237 12.34 -9.73 27.77
N PHE A 238 12.46 -10.98 27.29
CA PHE A 238 12.79 -11.28 25.89
C PHE A 238 11.78 -10.78 24.85
N PHE A 239 10.50 -10.76 25.22
CA PHE A 239 9.39 -10.30 24.38
C PHE A 239 8.51 -9.34 25.15
N VAL A 240 8.11 -8.26 24.50
CA VAL A 240 7.18 -7.26 25.04
C VAL A 240 6.05 -7.07 24.05
N TYR A 241 4.82 -6.92 24.52
CA TYR A 241 3.69 -6.68 23.62
C TYR A 241 3.91 -5.44 22.73
N ASN A 242 3.68 -5.59 21.43
CA ASN A 242 3.86 -4.51 20.47
C ASN A 242 2.61 -3.63 20.39
N HIS A 243 2.59 -2.62 21.25
CA HIS A 243 1.51 -1.65 21.34
C HIS A 243 1.44 -0.70 20.13
N VAL A 244 2.53 -0.53 19.37
CA VAL A 244 2.57 0.29 18.15
C VAL A 244 1.79 -0.40 17.03
N ARG A 245 1.99 -1.72 16.86
CA ARG A 245 1.24 -2.52 15.88
C ARG A 245 -0.14 -2.92 16.39
N GLY A 246 -0.35 -2.95 17.70
CA GLY A 246 -1.61 -3.42 18.31
C GLY A 246 -1.81 -4.94 18.21
N CYS A 247 -0.75 -5.68 17.87
CA CYS A 247 -0.68 -7.13 17.82
C CYS A 247 0.79 -7.55 17.92
N SER A 248 1.06 -8.84 18.14
CA SER A 248 2.42 -9.39 18.22
C SER A 248 3.31 -8.74 19.30
N TYR A 249 4.64 -8.81 19.10
CA TYR A 249 5.65 -8.54 20.10
C TYR A 249 6.81 -7.74 19.53
N PHE A 250 7.39 -6.90 20.38
CA PHE A 250 8.77 -6.47 20.25
C PHE A 250 9.69 -7.57 20.78
N TYR A 251 10.79 -7.86 20.07
CA TYR A 251 11.81 -8.84 20.51
C TYR A 251 13.16 -8.18 20.87
N ARG A 252 13.84 -8.71 21.89
CA ARG A 252 15.07 -8.15 22.47
C ARG A 252 16.37 -8.90 22.16
N TYR A 253 17.48 -8.24 22.46
CA TYR A 253 18.87 -8.57 22.17
C TYR A 253 19.51 -9.75 22.94
N ARG A 254 18.95 -10.24 24.06
CA ARG A 254 19.66 -11.26 24.87
C ARG A 254 19.82 -12.62 24.18
N MET A 255 19.28 -12.79 22.96
CA MET A 255 19.64 -13.90 22.09
C MET A 255 20.98 -13.71 21.36
N TYR A 256 21.41 -12.50 20.97
CA TYR A 256 22.61 -12.35 20.13
C TYR A 256 23.18 -10.92 20.16
N ARG A 257 24.18 -10.68 21.04
CA ARG A 257 25.29 -9.75 20.73
C ARG A 257 25.86 -10.10 19.34
N LYS A 258 26.65 -9.22 18.69
CA LYS A 258 27.71 -9.68 17.74
C LYS A 258 28.16 -11.03 18.25
N THR A 259 27.89 -12.13 17.55
CA THR A 259 28.02 -13.45 18.19
C THR A 259 29.40 -13.43 18.83
N LYS A 260 29.54 -13.60 20.16
CA LYS A 260 30.84 -13.34 20.84
C LYS A 260 31.97 -14.11 20.17
N THR A 261 31.60 -15.16 19.44
CA THR A 261 32.34 -16.05 18.56
C THR A 261 32.60 -15.55 17.12
N THR A 262 31.70 -14.79 16.45
CA THR A 262 31.82 -14.44 15.02
C THR A 262 31.92 -12.95 14.71
N GLY A 263 31.45 -12.06 15.60
CA GLY A 263 31.44 -10.61 15.34
C GLY A 263 30.41 -10.13 14.30
N PHE A 264 29.51 -10.99 13.83
CA PHE A 264 28.56 -10.74 12.75
C PHE A 264 27.22 -10.13 13.26
N PRO A 265 26.53 -9.25 12.49
CA PRO A 265 25.23 -8.69 12.88
C PRO A 265 24.15 -9.75 13.10
N SER A 266 23.42 -9.64 14.20
CA SER A 266 22.42 -10.63 14.60
C SER A 266 21.10 -10.51 13.87
N VAL A 267 20.73 -9.27 13.52
CA VAL A 267 19.52 -8.91 12.79
C VAL A 267 19.93 -7.86 11.76
N ILE A 268 19.38 -8.00 10.55
CA ILE A 268 19.55 -7.03 9.48
C ILE A 268 18.15 -6.71 8.97
N THR A 269 17.74 -5.45 9.15
CA THR A 269 16.54 -4.91 8.49
C THR A 269 16.93 -4.43 7.11
N ILE A 270 16.20 -4.88 6.09
CA ILE A 270 16.38 -4.44 4.70
C ILE A 270 15.06 -3.83 4.23
N PHE A 271 15.13 -2.67 3.57
CA PHE A 271 13.96 -1.93 3.12
C PHE A 271 14.20 -1.43 1.69
N SER A 272 13.31 -1.80 0.77
CA SER A 272 13.55 -1.63 -0.67
C SER A 272 12.67 -0.55 -1.34
N ALA A 273 11.94 0.25 -0.56
CA ALA A 273 11.11 1.35 -1.04
C ALA A 273 11.81 2.71 -0.80
N PRO A 274 12.48 3.31 -1.81
CA PRO A 274 13.15 4.60 -1.64
C PRO A 274 12.14 5.75 -1.68
N ASN A 275 12.45 6.87 -1.03
CA ASN A 275 11.54 8.02 -0.89
C ASN A 275 10.11 7.58 -0.55
N TYR A 276 9.99 6.70 0.45
CA TYR A 276 8.73 6.04 0.77
C TYR A 276 7.62 7.07 1.01
N LEU A 277 6.42 6.79 0.49
CA LEU A 277 5.26 7.68 0.51
C LEU A 277 5.49 9.07 -0.13
N ASP A 278 6.51 9.21 -0.98
CA ASP A 278 6.95 10.46 -1.59
C ASP A 278 7.38 11.57 -0.61
N ILE A 279 7.58 11.22 0.67
CA ILE A 279 7.81 12.19 1.75
C ILE A 279 9.06 11.86 2.56
N TYR A 280 9.38 10.57 2.75
CA TYR A 280 10.41 10.15 3.71
C TYR A 280 11.83 10.47 3.23
N ASN A 281 12.04 10.65 1.92
CA ASN A 281 13.35 10.93 1.32
C ASN A 281 14.47 9.95 1.76
N ASN A 282 14.09 8.73 2.13
CA ASN A 282 15.02 7.66 2.51
C ASN A 282 15.64 7.03 1.25
N LYS A 283 16.82 6.42 1.41
CA LYS A 283 17.33 5.48 0.43
C LYS A 283 16.68 4.11 0.63
N ALA A 284 16.59 3.33 -0.44
CA ALA A 284 16.35 1.90 -0.37
C ALA A 284 17.67 1.13 -0.43
N ALA A 285 17.61 -0.15 -0.06
CA ALA A 285 18.72 -1.06 -0.23
C ALA A 285 18.26 -2.49 -0.53
N ILE A 286 19.15 -3.23 -1.20
CA ILE A 286 19.09 -4.69 -1.32
C ILE A 286 20.34 -5.30 -0.69
N LEU A 287 20.22 -6.55 -0.23
CA LEU A 287 21.34 -7.33 0.28
C LEU A 287 21.75 -8.36 -0.75
N LYS A 288 22.95 -8.23 -1.31
CA LYS A 288 23.55 -9.25 -2.19
C LYS A 288 24.48 -10.13 -1.37
N TYR A 289 24.20 -11.43 -1.35
CA TYR A 289 25.02 -12.42 -0.68
C TYR A 289 25.65 -13.36 -1.70
N GLU A 290 26.97 -13.30 -1.83
CA GLU A 290 27.75 -14.08 -2.79
C GLU A 290 29.16 -14.30 -2.25
N ASN A 291 29.73 -15.49 -2.44
CA ASN A 291 31.10 -15.82 -2.01
C ASN A 291 31.36 -15.56 -0.52
N ASN A 292 30.38 -15.83 0.34
CA ASN A 292 30.39 -15.52 1.78
C ASN A 292 30.53 -14.02 2.12
N ILE A 293 30.28 -13.14 1.16
CA ILE A 293 30.34 -11.69 1.33
C ILE A 293 28.92 -11.13 1.26
N ILE A 294 28.58 -10.28 2.23
CA ILE A 294 27.36 -9.48 2.22
C ILE A 294 27.69 -8.11 1.65
N ASN A 295 26.99 -7.73 0.59
CA ASN A 295 27.10 -6.42 -0.03
C ASN A 295 25.74 -5.73 -0.02
N ILE A 296 25.64 -4.63 0.71
CA ILE A 296 24.43 -3.80 0.75
C ILE A 296 24.52 -2.79 -0.39
N ARG A 297 23.63 -2.91 -1.37
CA ARG A 297 23.54 -1.98 -2.49
C ARG A 297 22.37 -1.03 -2.26
N GLN A 298 22.69 0.23 -2.01
CA GLN A 298 21.70 1.29 -1.86
C GLN A 298 21.29 1.88 -3.21
N PHE A 299 20.06 2.35 -3.31
CA PHE A 299 19.55 3.09 -4.46
C PHE A 299 18.55 4.18 -4.05
N SER A 300 18.39 5.17 -4.92
CA SER A 300 17.47 6.30 -4.75
C SER A 300 16.19 6.08 -5.55
N SER A 301 15.17 6.88 -5.25
CA SER A 301 13.88 6.80 -5.93
C SER A 301 13.96 7.19 -7.40
N SER A 302 13.03 6.64 -8.15
CA SER A 302 12.81 6.90 -9.57
C SER A 302 11.52 7.71 -9.73
N PRO A 303 11.45 8.63 -10.71
CA PRO A 303 10.20 9.30 -11.03
C PRO A 303 9.12 8.28 -11.41
N HIS A 304 7.89 8.53 -10.95
CA HIS A 304 6.70 7.78 -11.34
C HIS A 304 5.56 8.73 -11.73
N PRO A 305 4.58 8.26 -12.51
CA PRO A 305 3.38 9.02 -12.80
C PRO A 305 2.62 9.40 -11.53
N TYR A 306 1.97 10.55 -11.59
CA TYR A 306 1.16 11.07 -10.50
C TYR A 306 -0.26 10.54 -10.59
N TRP A 307 -0.79 10.12 -9.45
CA TRP A 307 -2.19 9.74 -9.28
C TRP A 307 -2.81 10.62 -8.20
N LEU A 308 -4.04 11.07 -8.45
CA LEU A 308 -4.83 11.71 -7.40
C LEU A 308 -5.14 10.71 -6.29
N PRO A 309 -5.25 11.15 -5.03
CA PRO A 309 -5.52 10.27 -3.91
C PRO A 309 -6.72 9.35 -4.15
N ASN A 310 -6.55 8.07 -3.80
CA ASN A 310 -7.58 7.03 -3.97
C ASN A 310 -8.07 6.87 -5.43
N PHE A 311 -7.19 7.07 -6.41
CA PHE A 311 -7.49 6.92 -7.85
C PHE A 311 -8.66 7.78 -8.33
N MET A 312 -8.86 8.94 -7.70
CA MET A 312 -9.93 9.86 -8.05
C MET A 312 -9.74 10.42 -9.46
N ASN A 313 -10.81 10.49 -10.25
CA ASN A 313 -10.75 11.17 -11.53
C ASN A 313 -10.81 12.70 -11.33
N VAL A 314 -10.29 13.44 -12.30
CA VAL A 314 -10.20 14.92 -12.23
C VAL A 314 -11.55 15.60 -12.06
N PHE A 315 -12.65 15.03 -12.58
CA PHE A 315 -13.97 15.63 -12.41
C PHE A 315 -14.47 15.48 -10.98
N THR A 316 -14.37 14.28 -10.40
CA THR A 316 -14.73 14.05 -8.99
C THR A 316 -13.91 14.96 -8.07
N TRP A 317 -12.64 15.17 -8.40
CA TRP A 317 -11.76 16.05 -7.62
C TRP A 317 -12.10 17.54 -7.78
N SER A 318 -12.32 18.03 -9.00
CA SER A 318 -12.46 19.46 -9.27
C SER A 318 -13.88 19.99 -9.16
N LEU A 319 -14.90 19.15 -9.36
CA LEU A 319 -16.30 19.59 -9.46
C LEU A 319 -16.81 20.31 -8.19
N PRO A 320 -16.48 19.86 -6.96
CA PRO A 320 -16.84 20.60 -5.75
C PRO A 320 -16.28 22.04 -5.75
N PHE A 321 -15.01 22.20 -6.13
CA PHE A 321 -14.35 23.49 -6.19
C PHE A 321 -14.93 24.39 -7.29
N VAL A 322 -15.18 23.84 -8.48
CA VAL A 322 -15.82 24.60 -9.58
C VAL A 322 -17.22 25.07 -9.16
N GLY A 323 -18.00 24.20 -8.52
CA GLY A 323 -19.32 24.55 -7.99
C GLY A 323 -19.26 25.70 -6.99
N GLU A 324 -18.35 25.63 -6.01
CA GLU A 324 -18.11 26.70 -5.04
C GLU A 324 -17.78 28.03 -5.73
N LYS A 325 -16.81 28.06 -6.66
CA LYS A 325 -16.36 29.31 -7.28
C LYS A 325 -17.40 29.94 -8.21
N ILE A 326 -18.19 29.13 -8.91
CA ILE A 326 -19.31 29.65 -9.70
C ILE A 326 -20.34 30.30 -8.77
N ILE A 327 -20.63 29.66 -7.64
CA ILE A 327 -21.59 30.21 -6.67
C ILE A 327 -21.06 31.50 -6.05
N ASP A 328 -19.79 31.55 -5.64
CA ASP A 328 -19.15 32.76 -5.10
C ASP A 328 -19.27 33.92 -6.10
N MET A 329 -18.98 33.66 -7.38
CA MET A 329 -19.12 34.64 -8.45
C MET A 329 -20.56 35.15 -8.59
N LEU A 330 -21.56 34.24 -8.58
CA LEU A 330 -22.97 34.60 -8.68
C LEU A 330 -23.42 35.45 -7.48
N ILE A 331 -22.96 35.12 -6.26
CA ILE A 331 -23.24 35.92 -5.06
C ILE A 331 -22.64 37.32 -5.21
N SER A 332 -21.39 37.43 -5.65
CA SER A 332 -20.75 38.73 -5.86
C SER A 332 -21.50 39.59 -6.89
N ILE A 333 -21.95 39.00 -8.00
CA ILE A 333 -22.75 39.71 -9.02
C ILE A 333 -24.09 40.18 -8.44
N LEU A 334 -24.80 39.31 -7.72
CA LEU A 334 -26.11 39.65 -7.15
C LEU A 334 -26.02 40.73 -6.07
N ASN A 335 -24.92 40.76 -5.30
CA ASN A 335 -24.71 41.81 -4.31
C ASN A 335 -24.56 43.20 -4.95
N ILE A 336 -23.97 43.31 -6.15
CA ILE A 336 -23.88 44.58 -6.90
C ILE A 336 -25.28 45.06 -7.31
N CYS A 337 -26.12 44.17 -7.85
CA CYS A 337 -27.49 44.54 -8.23
C CYS A 337 -28.34 44.96 -7.02
N SER A 338 -28.11 44.38 -5.84
CA SER A 338 -28.88 44.74 -4.64
C SER A 338 -28.58 46.15 -4.12
N SER A 339 -27.36 46.67 -4.34
CA SER A 339 -27.04 48.07 -4.01
C SER A 339 -27.61 49.04 -5.04
N ASP A 340 -27.51 48.72 -6.33
CA ASP A 340 -28.03 49.61 -7.39
C ASP A 340 -29.57 49.66 -7.40
N GLU A 341 -30.26 48.55 -7.11
CA GLU A 341 -31.72 48.53 -6.93
C GLU A 341 -32.17 49.29 -5.67
N ALA A 342 -31.34 49.35 -4.62
CA ALA A 342 -31.61 50.13 -3.41
C ALA A 342 -31.37 51.64 -3.63
N ASP A 343 -30.37 52.00 -4.44
CA ASP A 343 -30.07 53.41 -4.74
C ASP A 343 -31.05 54.03 -5.75
N HIS A 344 -31.64 53.22 -6.64
CA HIS A 344 -32.72 53.66 -7.54
C HIS A 344 -34.06 53.94 -6.83
N GLU A 345 -34.23 53.57 -5.56
CA GLU A 345 -35.43 53.95 -4.79
C GLU A 345 -35.47 55.44 -4.41
N ASN A 346 -34.32 56.14 -4.39
CA ASN A 346 -34.27 57.53 -3.92
C ASN A 346 -34.48 58.59 -5.01
N THR A 347 -34.67 58.22 -6.30
CA THR A 347 -34.77 59.20 -7.39
C THR A 347 -35.97 59.08 -8.35
N SER A 348 -36.94 58.20 -8.07
CA SER A 348 -38.19 58.18 -8.86
C SER A 348 -39.45 58.10 -8.00
N THR A 349 -39.58 59.03 -7.05
CA THR A 349 -40.90 59.46 -6.57
C THR A 349 -41.51 60.39 -7.60
N GLN A 350 -42.22 59.85 -8.61
CA GLN A 350 -43.45 60.43 -9.16
C GLN A 350 -44.05 59.55 -10.28
N ASN A 351 -45.28 59.07 -10.03
CA ASN A 351 -46.26 58.47 -10.95
C ASN A 351 -46.06 57.02 -11.45
N THR A 352 -46.29 56.03 -10.58
CA THR A 352 -46.58 54.64 -10.98
C THR A 352 -47.89 54.15 -10.36
N SER A 353 -48.69 53.40 -11.13
CA SER A 353 -50.01 52.89 -10.72
C SER A 353 -49.89 51.78 -9.65
N SER A 354 -50.95 51.55 -8.86
CA SER A 354 -50.94 50.56 -7.75
C SER A 354 -50.68 49.11 -8.21
N ASN A 355 -50.94 48.79 -9.48
CA ASN A 355 -50.63 47.48 -10.07
C ASN A 355 -49.15 47.32 -10.41
N ASP A 356 -48.44 48.41 -10.78
CA ASP A 356 -47.01 48.35 -11.09
C ASP A 356 -46.16 48.16 -9.83
N TRP A 357 -46.59 48.76 -8.71
CA TRP A 357 -45.88 48.63 -7.43
C TRP A 357 -45.93 47.19 -6.89
N ALA A 358 -47.08 46.51 -7.04
CA ALA A 358 -47.23 45.10 -6.66
C ALA A 358 -46.36 44.16 -7.51
N ASP A 359 -46.23 44.42 -8.82
CA ASP A 359 -45.42 43.60 -9.72
C ASP A 359 -43.90 43.81 -9.45
N ILE A 360 -43.50 45.04 -9.09
CA ILE A 360 -42.12 45.36 -8.64
C ILE A 360 -41.79 44.64 -7.33
N GLU A 361 -42.69 44.67 -6.34
CA GLU A 361 -42.48 44.02 -5.05
C GLU A 361 -42.41 42.48 -5.20
N GLN A 362 -43.22 41.92 -6.10
CA GLN A 362 -43.19 40.49 -6.42
C GLN A 362 -41.87 40.09 -7.11
N ARG A 363 -41.34 40.94 -8.02
CA ARG A 363 -40.00 40.71 -8.62
C ARG A 363 -38.88 40.80 -7.58
N LYS A 364 -38.90 41.77 -6.67
CA LYS A 364 -37.95 41.87 -5.55
C LYS A 364 -37.98 40.63 -4.68
N GLN A 365 -39.18 40.11 -4.37
CA GLN A 365 -39.32 38.89 -3.59
C GLN A 365 -38.74 37.65 -4.32
N VAL A 366 -38.91 37.56 -5.63
CA VAL A 366 -38.30 36.49 -6.45
C VAL A 366 -36.77 36.60 -6.46
N ILE A 367 -36.21 37.80 -6.58
CA ILE A 367 -34.76 38.03 -6.54
C ILE A 367 -34.20 37.67 -5.15
N ARG A 368 -34.86 38.12 -4.07
CA ARG A 368 -34.49 37.78 -2.68
C ARG A 368 -34.50 36.27 -2.44
N ASN A 369 -35.50 35.56 -2.94
CA ASN A 369 -35.57 34.10 -2.85
C ASN A 369 -34.46 33.40 -3.64
N LYS A 370 -34.08 33.92 -4.82
CA LYS A 370 -32.94 33.41 -5.60
C LYS A 370 -31.61 33.63 -4.87
N ILE A 371 -31.39 34.81 -4.29
CA ILE A 371 -30.20 35.11 -3.48
C ILE A 371 -30.10 34.15 -2.29
N LEU A 372 -31.21 33.94 -1.55
CA LEU A 372 -31.24 33.00 -0.42
C LEU A 372 -30.99 31.55 -0.84
N ALA A 373 -31.49 31.12 -2.00
CA ALA A 373 -31.23 29.79 -2.54
C ALA A 373 -29.77 29.60 -2.94
N ILE A 374 -29.15 30.61 -3.58
CA ILE A 374 -27.74 30.59 -3.97
C ILE A 374 -26.84 30.61 -2.73
N GLY A 375 -27.15 31.42 -1.71
CA GLY A 375 -26.41 31.42 -0.44
C GLY A 375 -26.49 30.07 0.30
N LYS A 376 -27.64 29.39 0.25
CA LYS A 376 -27.77 28.02 0.80
C LYS A 376 -26.93 27.01 0.01
N LEU A 377 -26.93 27.08 -1.32
CA LEU A 377 -26.10 26.23 -2.16
C LEU A 377 -24.60 26.47 -1.92
N SER A 378 -24.17 27.73 -1.83
CA SER A 378 -22.79 28.11 -1.49
C SER A 378 -22.31 27.40 -0.24
N ARG A 379 -23.12 27.49 0.82
CA ARG A 379 -22.80 26.87 2.12
C ARG A 379 -22.71 25.34 2.02
N VAL A 380 -23.56 24.70 1.23
CA VAL A 380 -23.51 23.24 1.01
C VAL A 380 -22.23 22.84 0.26
N PHE A 381 -21.86 23.55 -0.82
CA PHE A 381 -20.65 23.24 -1.57
C PHE A 381 -19.37 23.51 -0.78
N GLN A 382 -19.33 24.58 0.00
CA GLN A 382 -18.23 24.88 0.91
C GLN A 382 -18.06 23.76 1.96
N LEU A 383 -19.16 23.34 2.60
CA LEU A 383 -19.12 22.23 3.58
C LEU A 383 -18.67 20.91 2.95
N LEU A 384 -19.19 20.55 1.77
CA LEU A 384 -18.77 19.32 1.07
C LEU A 384 -17.28 19.32 0.75
N ARG A 385 -16.71 20.49 0.41
CA ARG A 385 -15.28 20.63 0.17
C ARG A 385 -14.47 20.58 1.46
N GLU A 386 -14.85 21.34 2.49
CA GLU A 386 -14.18 21.34 3.79
C GLU A 386 -14.17 19.94 4.42
N GLU A 387 -15.28 19.21 4.33
CA GLU A 387 -15.33 17.81 4.75
C GLU A 387 -14.44 16.91 3.88
N SER A 388 -14.45 17.09 2.55
CA SER A 388 -13.59 16.32 1.65
C SER A 388 -12.09 16.57 1.91
N GLU A 389 -11.68 17.82 2.14
CA GLU A 389 -10.31 18.21 2.46
C GLU A 389 -9.93 17.68 3.85
N SER A 390 -10.77 17.88 4.87
CA SER A 390 -10.54 17.37 6.23
C SER A 390 -10.42 15.84 6.26
N ILE A 391 -11.29 15.12 5.54
CA ILE A 391 -11.20 13.65 5.43
C ILE A 391 -9.89 13.23 4.77
N THR A 392 -9.42 13.98 3.77
CA THR A 392 -8.16 13.67 3.06
C THR A 392 -6.95 13.95 3.95
N GLU A 393 -6.92 15.07 4.67
CA GLU A 393 -5.87 15.41 5.62
C GLU A 393 -5.82 14.42 6.80
N LEU A 394 -6.97 14.10 7.40
CA LEU A 394 -7.06 13.13 8.50
C LEU A 394 -6.58 11.73 8.08
N LYS A 395 -6.89 11.30 6.85
CA LYS A 395 -6.39 10.03 6.30
C LYS A 395 -4.89 10.04 6.05
N THR A 396 -4.34 11.20 5.69
CA THR A 396 -2.91 11.36 5.40
C THR A 396 -2.08 11.43 6.68
N ILE A 397 -2.57 12.12 7.72
CA ILE A 397 -1.88 12.34 8.99
C ILE A 397 -1.89 11.09 9.88
N SER A 398 -2.98 10.30 9.89
CA SER A 398 -3.15 9.32 10.98
C SER A 398 -2.30 8.05 10.89
N GLY A 399 -1.88 7.57 9.71
CA GLY A 399 -1.07 6.33 9.60
C GLY A 399 -1.68 5.02 10.19
N ASN A 400 -2.76 5.09 10.97
CA ASN A 400 -3.53 4.02 11.63
C ASN A 400 -5.03 4.43 11.84
N THR A 401 -5.90 3.50 12.25
CA THR A 401 -7.16 3.13 11.56
C THR A 401 -8.55 3.52 12.12
N LYS A 402 -8.74 4.54 12.97
CA LYS A 402 -10.10 5.01 13.38
C LYS A 402 -10.16 6.50 13.74
N LEU A 403 -11.23 7.18 13.32
CA LEU A 403 -11.71 8.37 14.02
C LEU A 403 -12.16 7.93 15.43
N PRO A 404 -11.84 8.68 16.51
CA PRO A 404 -12.33 8.37 17.84
C PRO A 404 -13.85 8.11 17.82
N ALA A 405 -14.31 7.08 18.54
CA ALA A 405 -15.72 6.75 18.58
C ALA A 405 -16.50 7.96 19.14
N GLY A 406 -17.34 8.57 18.30
CA GLY A 406 -18.08 9.79 18.63
C GLY A 406 -17.63 11.05 17.87
N THR A 407 -16.51 11.02 17.15
CA THR A 407 -16.04 12.20 16.38
C THR A 407 -17.03 12.66 15.31
N LEU A 408 -17.71 11.71 14.63
CA LEU A 408 -18.77 12.03 13.66
C LEU A 408 -20.08 12.50 14.31
N ILE A 409 -20.30 12.16 15.59
CA ILE A 409 -21.48 12.60 16.36
C ILE A 409 -21.33 14.07 16.78
N LEU A 410 -20.09 14.52 16.95
CA LEU A 410 -19.75 15.90 17.35
C LEU A 410 -19.65 16.88 16.17
N GLY A 411 -19.82 16.41 14.92
CA GLY A 411 -19.77 17.26 13.73
C GLY A 411 -18.43 18.01 13.60
N ALA A 412 -18.48 19.23 13.04
CA ALA A 412 -17.29 20.05 12.77
C ALA A 412 -16.42 20.39 14.01
N GLU A 413 -16.98 20.34 15.22
CA GLU A 413 -16.23 20.57 16.47
C GLU A 413 -15.39 19.37 16.88
N GLY A 414 -15.79 18.15 16.51
CA GLY A 414 -15.03 16.93 16.79
C GLY A 414 -13.76 16.77 15.94
N ILE A 415 -13.61 17.58 14.89
CA ILE A 415 -12.54 17.47 13.87
C ILE A 415 -11.37 18.43 14.15
N LYS A 416 -11.56 19.45 15.00
CA LYS A 416 -10.54 20.49 15.26
C LYS A 416 -9.51 20.16 16.36
N HIS A 417 -9.54 18.95 16.93
CA HIS A 417 -8.65 18.57 18.04
C HIS A 417 -8.00 17.21 17.84
#